data_AF-A0A193LKG1-F1
#
_entry.id   AF-A0A193LKG1-F1
#
_cell.length_a   1.000
_cell.length_b   1.000
_cell.length_c   1.000
_cell.angle_alpha   90.00
_cell.angle_beta   90.00
_cell.angle_gamma   90.00
#
_symmetry.space_group_name_H-M   'P 1'
#
loop_
_entity.id
_entity.type
_entity.pdbx_description
1 polymer ?
#
loop_
_entity_poly.entity_id
_entity_poly.type
_entity_poly.pdbx_seq_one_letter_code
_entity_poly.pdbx_strand_id
1 'polypeptide(L)'
;MIAGAGYSGQRILDTLPPVAATGLRRHEDEQPLHSIIAADLDQPIAPLPAVDCVIYTVPPAALPDPRLQHFLDALSNVPRRFVYFSTSGVYGDTGGERVSEDDPVAPKTDRAQRRVAAEAQLQSWCSEHNSELVVLRVPGIYGPGRLGLERLQRGEPILREEDAGPGNRIHVDDLVNCALAATDPARPAGVYNVGDGDHRSSSWFASTVATLAGLDIPEAITMAEASETWGERRLSFLRESRRLDLRRMYDVLRICPRYPDATEGIRASLRAGQRTATVDA
;
A
#
# COMPACT_ATOMS: atom_id res chain seq x y z
N MET A 1 15.33 5.91 -6.70
CA MET A 1 14.99 6.55 -5.41
C MET A 1 13.67 6.03 -4.89
N ILE A 2 13.57 5.82 -3.58
CA ILE A 2 12.34 5.41 -2.87
C ILE A 2 11.83 6.61 -2.06
N ALA A 3 10.85 7.33 -2.59
CA ALA A 3 10.23 8.46 -1.92
C ALA A 3 9.14 7.97 -0.95
N GLY A 4 9.35 8.18 0.35
CA GLY A 4 8.52 7.65 1.43
C GLY A 4 9.07 6.34 2.00
N ALA A 5 10.23 6.38 2.67
CA ALA A 5 10.79 5.24 3.39
C ALA A 5 10.04 4.93 4.72
N GLY A 6 8.72 4.80 4.66
CA GLY A 6 7.90 4.26 5.74
C GLY A 6 7.84 2.72 5.68
N TYR A 7 6.78 2.09 6.19
CA TYR A 7 6.67 0.62 6.26
C TYR A 7 7.01 -0.11 4.93
N SER A 8 6.32 0.22 3.83
CA SER A 8 6.58 -0.44 2.54
C SER A 8 7.88 0.05 1.88
N GLY A 9 8.17 1.36 1.95
CA GLY A 9 9.37 1.94 1.34
C GLY A 9 10.66 1.42 1.98
N GLN A 10 10.67 1.27 3.31
CA GLN A 10 11.79 0.66 4.03
C GLN A 10 11.95 -0.80 3.62
N ARG A 11 10.86 -1.56 3.53
CA ARG A 11 10.92 -2.95 3.08
C ARG A 11 11.49 -3.09 1.66
N ILE A 12 11.20 -2.14 0.77
CA ILE A 12 11.81 -2.08 -0.57
C ILE A 12 13.32 -1.81 -0.46
N LEU A 13 13.72 -0.81 0.34
CA LEU A 13 15.14 -0.51 0.57
C LEU A 13 15.89 -1.75 1.07
N ASP A 14 15.39 -2.40 2.12
CA ASP A 14 16.01 -3.59 2.74
C ASP A 14 16.19 -4.77 1.77
N THR A 15 15.43 -4.79 0.66
CA THR A 15 15.53 -5.84 -0.38
C THR A 15 16.61 -5.53 -1.42
N LEU A 16 17.03 -4.27 -1.53
CA LEU A 16 18.01 -3.80 -2.50
C LEU A 16 19.42 -3.75 -1.90
N PRO A 17 20.48 -3.88 -2.72
CA PRO A 17 21.82 -3.56 -2.27
C PRO A 17 21.91 -2.10 -1.77
N PRO A 18 22.72 -1.80 -0.73
CA PRO A 18 22.86 -0.44 -0.16
C PRO A 18 23.07 0.68 -1.18
N VAL A 19 23.86 0.41 -2.21
CA VAL A 19 24.23 1.36 -3.26
C VAL A 19 23.21 1.48 -4.39
N ALA A 20 22.21 0.59 -4.45
CA ALA A 20 21.25 0.54 -5.54
C ALA A 20 20.07 1.51 -5.36
N ALA A 21 19.87 2.05 -4.16
CA ALA A 21 18.75 2.94 -3.88
C ALA A 21 19.06 3.96 -2.79
N THR A 22 18.55 5.18 -3.00
CA THR A 22 18.44 6.23 -2.00
C THR A 22 17.00 6.32 -1.52
N GLY A 23 16.81 6.35 -0.19
CA GLY A 23 15.52 6.59 0.44
C GLY A 23 15.29 8.08 0.73
N LEU A 24 14.03 8.52 0.69
CA LEU A 24 13.62 9.85 1.17
C LEU A 24 12.54 9.70 2.25
N ARG A 25 12.75 10.38 3.38
CA ARG A 25 11.83 10.43 4.54
C ARG A 25 12.06 11.71 5.35
N ARG A 26 11.19 11.99 6.31
CA ARG A 26 11.24 13.23 7.11
C ARG A 26 12.42 13.34 8.09
N HIS A 27 12.97 12.21 8.52
CA HIS A 27 14.01 12.17 9.56
C HIS A 27 15.23 11.40 9.05
N GLU A 28 16.40 11.79 9.52
CA GLU A 28 17.62 11.00 9.37
C GLU A 28 17.57 9.80 10.32
N ASP A 29 18.19 8.70 9.90
CA ASP A 29 18.50 7.60 10.81
C ASP A 29 19.90 7.82 11.39
N GLU A 30 20.13 7.34 12.61
CA GLU A 30 21.47 7.42 13.22
C GLU A 30 22.53 6.62 12.44
N GLN A 31 22.15 5.49 11.81
CA GLN A 31 23.04 4.64 11.00
C GLN A 31 22.28 3.88 9.90
N PRO A 32 21.85 4.53 8.81
CA PRO A 32 21.11 3.84 7.77
C PRO A 32 22.03 2.95 6.94
N LEU A 33 21.55 1.75 6.61
CA LEU A 33 22.23 0.86 5.67
C LEU A 33 22.28 1.46 4.26
N HIS A 34 21.26 2.23 3.88
CA HIS A 34 21.12 2.91 2.59
C HIS A 34 21.45 4.39 2.69
N SER A 35 21.74 5.03 1.55
CA SER A 35 21.73 6.50 1.48
C SER A 35 20.32 7.02 1.77
N ILE A 36 20.20 7.97 2.71
CA ILE A 36 18.92 8.58 3.11
C ILE A 36 19.00 10.08 2.95
N ILE A 37 17.99 10.64 2.28
CA ILE A 37 17.77 12.08 2.22
C ILE A 37 16.66 12.40 3.22
N ALA A 38 17.00 13.16 4.26
CA ALA A 38 16.02 13.71 5.17
C ALA A 38 15.39 14.97 4.56
N ALA A 39 14.10 14.88 4.26
CA ALA A 39 13.33 15.97 3.66
C ALA A 39 11.86 15.86 4.06
N ASP A 40 11.26 17.00 4.41
CA ASP A 40 9.84 17.11 4.70
C ASP A 40 9.08 17.68 3.50
N LEU A 41 8.35 16.82 2.80
CA LEU A 41 7.58 17.19 1.61
C LEU A 41 6.34 18.06 1.94
N ASP A 42 6.00 18.27 3.22
CA ASP A 42 5.02 19.31 3.59
C ASP A 42 5.52 20.73 3.26
N GLN A 43 6.79 20.87 2.89
CA GLN A 43 7.45 22.11 2.51
C GLN A 43 8.26 21.90 1.23
N PRO A 44 8.61 22.95 0.46
CA PRO A 44 9.58 22.83 -0.62
C PRO A 44 10.91 22.31 -0.10
N ILE A 45 11.58 21.45 -0.88
CA ILE A 45 12.82 20.78 -0.48
C ILE A 45 13.98 21.16 -1.41
N ALA A 46 15.21 20.91 -0.97
CA ALA A 46 16.39 21.10 -1.81
C ALA A 46 16.40 20.14 -3.01
N PRO A 47 17.08 20.49 -4.12
CA PRO A 47 17.21 19.62 -5.28
C PRO A 47 17.73 18.22 -4.92
N LEU A 48 17.04 17.21 -5.42
CA LEU A 48 17.34 15.79 -5.26
C LEU A 48 18.44 15.37 -6.24
N PRO A 49 19.28 14.37 -5.89
CA PRO A 49 20.28 13.84 -6.81
C PRO A 49 19.63 13.22 -8.05
N ALA A 50 20.41 13.08 -9.12
CA ALA A 50 19.92 12.50 -10.34
C ALA A 50 19.53 11.01 -10.14
N VAL A 51 18.40 10.61 -10.70
CA VAL A 51 17.83 9.27 -10.52
C VAL A 51 17.24 8.73 -11.82
N ASP A 52 17.42 7.43 -12.08
CA ASP A 52 16.84 6.77 -13.26
C ASP A 52 15.38 6.36 -13.05
N CYS A 53 15.03 5.98 -11.82
CA CYS A 53 13.70 5.48 -11.46
C CYS A 53 13.29 6.01 -10.08
N VAL A 54 12.00 6.33 -9.94
CA VAL A 54 11.39 6.71 -8.66
C VAL A 54 10.30 5.71 -8.29
N ILE A 55 10.30 5.25 -7.04
CA ILE A 55 9.14 4.62 -6.41
C ILE A 55 8.59 5.60 -5.39
N TYR A 56 7.40 6.13 -5.62
CA TYR A 56 6.75 7.14 -4.81
C TYR A 56 5.62 6.52 -3.99
N THR A 57 5.81 6.46 -2.66
CA THR A 57 4.87 5.84 -1.72
C THR A 57 4.24 6.84 -0.75
N VAL A 58 4.65 8.10 -0.81
CA VAL A 58 4.15 9.16 0.07
C VAL A 58 2.64 9.36 -0.15
N PRO A 59 1.83 9.40 0.92
CA PRO A 59 0.41 9.66 0.80
C PRO A 59 0.14 11.15 0.53
N PRO A 60 -0.82 11.47 -0.36
CA PRO A 60 -1.15 12.85 -0.68
C PRO A 60 -1.72 13.57 0.55
N ALA A 61 -1.28 14.81 0.75
CA ALA A 61 -1.71 15.61 1.89
C ALA A 61 -3.09 16.24 1.65
N ALA A 62 -3.29 16.80 0.46
CA ALA A 62 -4.46 17.61 0.09
C ALA A 62 -4.84 17.41 -1.38
N LEU A 63 -5.78 18.22 -1.85
CA LEU A 63 -6.21 18.29 -3.25
C LEU A 63 -6.07 19.76 -3.72
N PRO A 64 -5.17 20.08 -4.68
CA PRO A 64 -4.11 19.22 -5.24
C PRO A 64 -3.08 18.80 -4.18
N ASP A 65 -2.21 17.83 -4.49
CA ASP A 65 -1.22 17.31 -3.53
C ASP A 65 0.07 18.15 -3.52
N PRO A 66 0.32 18.98 -2.49
CA PRO A 66 1.53 19.79 -2.43
C PRO A 66 2.80 18.94 -2.26
N ARG A 67 2.71 17.78 -1.60
CA ARG A 67 3.88 16.92 -1.35
C ARG A 67 4.45 16.36 -2.64
N LEU A 68 3.56 15.88 -3.50
CA LEU A 68 3.93 15.41 -4.84
C LEU A 68 4.51 16.57 -5.65
N GLN A 69 3.90 17.76 -5.60
CA GLN A 69 4.43 18.92 -6.33
C GLN A 69 5.85 19.30 -5.86
N HIS A 70 6.07 19.44 -4.55
CA HIS A 70 7.39 19.74 -4.00
C HIS A 70 8.44 18.67 -4.37
N PHE A 71 8.03 17.39 -4.41
CA PHE A 71 8.92 16.32 -4.85
C PHE A 71 9.29 16.44 -6.32
N LEU A 72 8.30 16.69 -7.20
CA LEU A 72 8.52 16.84 -8.64
C LEU A 72 9.40 18.07 -8.96
N ASP A 73 9.16 19.20 -8.28
CA ASP A 73 9.93 20.44 -8.43
C ASP A 73 11.40 20.26 -7.99
N ALA A 74 11.67 19.34 -7.07
CA ALA A 74 12.99 19.07 -6.55
C ALA A 74 13.81 18.08 -7.41
N LEU A 75 13.22 17.42 -8.41
CA LEU A 75 13.95 16.49 -9.27
C LEU A 75 15.00 17.24 -10.11
N SER A 76 16.27 16.88 -9.97
CA SER A 76 17.35 17.46 -10.80
C SER A 76 17.37 16.94 -12.24
N ASN A 77 16.70 15.82 -12.50
CA ASN A 77 16.49 15.26 -13.83
C ASN A 77 15.11 14.60 -13.92
N VAL A 78 14.61 14.43 -15.14
CA VAL A 78 13.44 13.58 -15.39
C VAL A 78 13.89 12.11 -15.25
N PRO A 79 13.34 11.32 -14.30
CA PRO A 79 13.59 9.89 -14.26
C PRO A 79 12.94 9.24 -15.47
N ARG A 80 13.52 8.14 -15.94
CA ARG A 80 12.97 7.39 -17.05
C ARG A 80 11.62 6.76 -16.69
N ARG A 81 11.44 6.44 -15.40
CA ARG A 81 10.29 5.69 -14.91
C ARG A 81 9.86 6.11 -13.51
N PHE A 82 8.55 6.22 -13.34
CA PHE A 82 7.87 6.47 -12.08
C PHE A 82 6.98 5.29 -11.71
N VAL A 83 7.10 4.80 -10.48
CA VAL A 83 6.20 3.82 -9.88
C VAL A 83 5.47 4.50 -8.74
N TYR A 84 4.15 4.61 -8.83
CA TYR A 84 3.33 5.29 -7.83
C TYR A 84 2.45 4.30 -7.06
N PHE A 85 2.48 4.38 -5.73
CA PHE A 85 1.57 3.61 -4.89
C PHE A 85 0.27 4.39 -4.71
N SER A 86 -0.74 4.00 -5.48
CA SER A 86 -2.11 4.45 -5.29
C SER A 86 -2.87 3.52 -4.34
N THR A 87 -4.19 3.40 -4.49
CA THR A 87 -5.05 2.55 -3.67
C THR A 87 -6.16 1.94 -4.49
N SER A 88 -6.65 0.76 -4.10
CA SER A 88 -7.89 0.20 -4.64
C SER A 88 -9.15 1.01 -4.25
N GLY A 89 -9.05 1.93 -3.28
CA GLY A 89 -10.15 2.82 -2.90
C GLY A 89 -10.61 3.75 -4.02
N VAL A 90 -9.82 3.94 -5.07
CA VAL A 90 -10.17 4.79 -6.23
C VAL A 90 -11.40 4.28 -6.99
N TYR A 91 -11.70 2.98 -6.92
CA TYR A 91 -12.89 2.40 -7.52
C TYR A 91 -14.18 2.71 -6.76
N GLY A 92 -14.09 3.15 -5.50
CA GLY A 92 -15.26 3.33 -4.64
C GLY A 92 -15.94 2.01 -4.28
N ASP A 93 -17.26 2.06 -4.11
CA ASP A 93 -18.11 0.90 -3.83
C ASP A 93 -18.66 0.32 -5.14
N THR A 94 -18.42 -0.97 -5.36
CA THR A 94 -18.95 -1.74 -6.50
C THR A 94 -19.85 -2.87 -6.06
N GLY A 95 -20.34 -2.85 -4.81
CA GLY A 95 -21.23 -3.90 -4.29
C GLY A 95 -20.57 -5.27 -4.18
N GLY A 96 -19.23 -5.34 -4.18
CA GLY A 96 -18.48 -6.59 -4.15
C GLY A 96 -18.20 -7.21 -5.52
N GLU A 97 -18.58 -6.54 -6.60
CA GLU A 97 -18.26 -6.96 -7.97
C GLU A 97 -16.75 -6.93 -8.24
N ARG A 98 -16.35 -7.70 -9.25
CA ARG A 98 -14.96 -7.71 -9.72
C ARG A 98 -14.65 -6.41 -10.46
N VAL A 99 -13.49 -5.81 -10.18
CA VAL A 99 -13.02 -4.57 -10.81
C VAL A 99 -11.63 -4.75 -11.40
N SER A 100 -11.46 -4.31 -12.64
CA SER A 100 -10.23 -4.32 -13.42
C SER A 100 -9.61 -2.92 -13.50
N GLU A 101 -8.41 -2.84 -14.06
CA GLU A 101 -7.71 -1.57 -14.25
C GLU A 101 -8.34 -0.66 -15.31
N ASP A 102 -9.19 -1.22 -16.18
CA ASP A 102 -9.93 -0.49 -17.22
C ASP A 102 -11.27 0.07 -16.72
N ASP A 103 -11.72 -0.34 -15.53
CA ASP A 103 -12.96 0.18 -14.94
C ASP A 103 -12.78 1.63 -14.45
N PRO A 104 -13.82 2.47 -14.57
CA PRO A 104 -13.76 3.86 -14.17
C PRO A 104 -13.52 4.02 -12.66
N VAL A 105 -12.75 5.04 -12.29
CA VAL A 105 -12.59 5.44 -10.88
C VAL A 105 -13.84 6.18 -10.40
N ALA A 106 -14.32 5.85 -9.19
CA ALA A 106 -15.50 6.44 -8.58
C ALA A 106 -15.31 6.65 -7.05
N PRO A 107 -14.26 7.40 -6.63
CA PRO A 107 -13.88 7.50 -5.21
C PRO A 107 -14.99 8.18 -4.37
N LYS A 108 -15.35 7.55 -3.24
CA LYS A 108 -16.36 8.09 -2.31
C LYS A 108 -15.77 8.83 -1.10
N THR A 109 -14.50 8.59 -0.80
CA THR A 109 -13.83 9.14 0.38
C THR A 109 -12.80 10.20 -0.03
N ASP A 110 -12.60 11.22 0.81
CA ASP A 110 -11.58 12.27 0.60
C ASP A 110 -10.19 11.67 0.31
N ARG A 111 -9.83 10.60 1.03
CA ARG A 111 -8.55 9.90 0.84
C ARG A 111 -8.42 9.29 -0.57
N ALA A 112 -9.50 8.72 -1.10
CA ALA A 112 -9.50 8.12 -2.43
C ALA A 112 -9.52 9.21 -3.52
N GLN A 113 -10.25 10.30 -3.30
CA GLN A 113 -10.27 11.47 -4.20
C GLN A 113 -8.88 12.09 -4.33
N ARG A 114 -8.15 12.29 -3.22
CA ARG A 114 -6.76 12.76 -3.23
C ARG A 114 -5.84 11.82 -4.01
N ARG A 115 -6.05 10.50 -3.90
CA ARG A 115 -5.27 9.51 -4.67
C ARG A 115 -5.56 9.56 -6.17
N VAL A 116 -6.82 9.72 -6.58
CA VAL A 116 -7.19 9.93 -7.99
C VAL A 116 -6.55 11.20 -8.55
N ALA A 117 -6.56 12.29 -7.78
CA ALA A 117 -5.93 13.54 -8.22
C ALA A 117 -4.42 13.41 -8.36
N ALA A 118 -3.75 12.69 -7.45
CA ALA A 118 -2.33 12.41 -7.56
C ALA A 118 -2.01 11.45 -8.75
N GLU A 119 -2.87 10.47 -9.06
CA GLU A 119 -2.76 9.67 -10.30
C GLU A 119 -2.79 10.59 -11.54
N ALA A 120 -3.75 11.53 -11.58
CA ALA A 120 -3.88 12.47 -12.70
C ALA A 120 -2.69 13.45 -12.79
N GLN A 121 -2.22 14.00 -11.67
CA GLN A 121 -1.08 14.91 -11.62
C GLN A 121 0.20 14.22 -12.14
N LEU A 122 0.47 12.99 -11.69
CA LEU A 122 1.61 12.21 -12.19
C LEU A 122 1.46 11.84 -13.65
N GLN A 123 0.25 11.49 -14.11
CA GLN A 123 0.01 11.17 -15.51
C GLN A 123 0.32 12.37 -16.41
N SER A 124 -0.16 13.57 -16.06
CA SER A 124 0.16 14.80 -16.79
C SER A 124 1.65 15.08 -16.80
N TRP A 125 2.28 15.10 -15.62
CA TRP A 125 3.71 15.38 -15.48
C TRP A 125 4.56 14.40 -16.28
N CYS A 126 4.29 13.09 -16.17
CA CYS A 126 5.05 12.06 -16.90
C CYS A 126 4.88 12.19 -18.42
N SER A 127 3.66 12.52 -18.89
CA SER A 127 3.39 12.72 -20.32
C SER A 127 4.13 13.93 -20.87
N GLU A 128 4.17 15.04 -20.12
CA GLU A 128 4.89 16.26 -20.51
C GLU A 128 6.42 16.06 -20.57
N HIS A 129 6.96 15.22 -19.69
CA HIS A 129 8.39 15.02 -19.53
C HIS A 129 8.93 13.77 -20.25
N ASN A 130 8.09 12.99 -20.93
CA ASN A 130 8.44 11.69 -21.53
C ASN A 130 8.99 10.67 -20.50
N SER A 131 8.43 10.66 -19.30
CA SER A 131 8.66 9.63 -18.28
C SER A 131 7.60 8.55 -18.37
N GLU A 132 7.97 7.29 -18.18
CA GLU A 132 7.00 6.21 -18.05
C GLU A 132 6.35 6.23 -16.66
N LEU A 133 5.04 6.00 -16.59
CA LEU A 133 4.30 5.92 -15.33
C LEU A 133 3.70 4.53 -15.12
N VAL A 134 4.01 3.91 -13.98
CA VAL A 134 3.34 2.71 -13.47
C VAL A 134 2.59 3.07 -12.20
N VAL A 135 1.28 2.83 -12.19
CA VAL A 135 0.45 3.01 -11.00
C VAL A 135 0.11 1.64 -10.42
N LEU A 136 0.51 1.41 -9.18
CA LEU A 136 0.10 0.23 -8.41
C LEU A 136 -1.07 0.61 -7.50
N ARG A 137 -2.27 0.08 -7.77
CA ARG A 137 -3.45 0.27 -6.93
C ARG A 137 -3.41 -0.71 -5.76
N VAL A 138 -2.79 -0.28 -4.67
CA VAL A 138 -2.49 -1.13 -3.51
C VAL A 138 -3.70 -1.27 -2.57
N PRO A 139 -4.09 -2.49 -2.18
CA PRO A 139 -5.17 -2.73 -1.22
C PRO A 139 -4.64 -2.72 0.23
N GLY A 140 -5.30 -3.42 1.15
CA GLY A 140 -4.86 -3.53 2.54
C GLY A 140 -3.51 -4.25 2.66
N ILE A 141 -2.46 -3.54 3.07
CA ILE A 141 -1.13 -4.13 3.24
C ILE A 141 -1.04 -4.80 4.61
N TYR A 142 -0.72 -6.08 4.64
CA TYR A 142 -0.40 -6.82 5.85
C TYR A 142 1.04 -7.35 5.81
N GLY A 143 1.56 -7.79 6.95
CA GLY A 143 2.93 -8.28 7.07
C GLY A 143 3.43 -8.22 8.51
N PRO A 144 4.73 -8.49 8.75
CA PRO A 144 5.35 -8.33 10.07
C PRO A 144 5.06 -6.96 10.69
N GLY A 145 4.56 -6.93 11.93
CA GLY A 145 4.21 -5.67 12.61
C GLY A 145 2.93 -4.98 12.11
N ARG A 146 2.22 -5.54 11.13
CA ARG A 146 1.00 -4.95 10.55
C ARG A 146 -0.18 -5.91 10.45
N LEU A 147 -0.32 -6.78 11.45
CA LEU A 147 -1.44 -7.73 11.57
C LEU A 147 -2.61 -7.20 12.42
N GLY A 148 -2.47 -6.06 13.08
CA GLY A 148 -3.50 -5.51 13.97
C GLY A 148 -3.59 -6.20 15.34
N LEU A 149 -2.53 -6.86 15.79
CA LEU A 149 -2.49 -7.59 17.07
C LEU A 149 -2.92 -6.73 18.26
N GLU A 150 -2.50 -5.48 18.34
CA GLU A 150 -2.90 -4.58 19.43
C GLU A 150 -4.42 -4.41 19.55
N ARG A 151 -5.12 -4.34 18.41
CA ARG A 151 -6.58 -4.18 18.38
C ARG A 151 -7.28 -5.45 18.84
N LEU A 152 -6.74 -6.60 18.44
CA LEU A 152 -7.21 -7.92 18.89
C LEU A 152 -6.97 -8.12 20.39
N GLN A 153 -5.81 -7.72 20.91
CA GLN A 153 -5.49 -7.78 22.34
C GLN A 153 -6.40 -6.90 23.20
N ARG A 154 -6.86 -5.76 22.66
CA ARG A 154 -7.86 -4.90 23.31
C ARG A 154 -9.29 -5.44 23.21
N GLY A 155 -9.50 -6.57 22.52
CA GLY A 155 -10.83 -7.14 22.29
C GLY A 155 -11.71 -6.26 21.42
N GLU A 156 -11.13 -5.44 20.52
CA GLU A 156 -11.95 -4.62 19.62
C GLU A 156 -12.84 -5.52 18.75
N PRO A 157 -14.17 -5.28 18.71
CA PRO A 157 -15.08 -6.15 17.99
C PRO A 157 -14.80 -6.14 16.49
N ILE A 158 -15.18 -7.24 15.85
CA ILE A 158 -15.17 -7.43 14.40
C ILE A 158 -16.62 -7.47 13.88
N LEU A 159 -16.83 -7.30 12.58
CA LEU A 159 -18.17 -7.49 12.02
C LEU A 159 -18.50 -8.98 12.00
N ARG A 160 -19.78 -9.32 12.07
CA ARG A 160 -20.26 -10.64 11.65
C ARG A 160 -19.89 -10.90 10.20
N GLU A 161 -19.62 -12.16 9.86
CA GLU A 161 -19.11 -12.52 8.54
C GLU A 161 -20.12 -12.19 7.43
N GLU A 162 -21.42 -12.32 7.70
CA GLU A 162 -22.50 -11.95 6.78
C GLU A 162 -22.59 -10.45 6.52
N ASP A 163 -22.11 -9.61 7.44
CA ASP A 163 -22.05 -8.15 7.31
C ASP A 163 -20.69 -7.69 6.75
N ALA A 164 -19.72 -8.59 6.65
CA ALA A 164 -18.36 -8.28 6.23
C ALA A 164 -18.20 -8.55 4.72
N GLY A 165 -18.13 -7.47 3.94
CA GLY A 165 -17.84 -7.55 2.51
C GLY A 165 -16.47 -8.19 2.20
N PRO A 166 -16.23 -8.58 0.92
CA PRO A 166 -14.96 -9.12 0.47
C PRO A 166 -13.77 -8.21 0.80
N GLY A 167 -12.69 -8.82 1.29
CA GLY A 167 -11.43 -8.14 1.52
C GLY A 167 -10.60 -8.02 0.24
N ASN A 168 -9.68 -7.05 0.23
CA ASN A 168 -8.56 -7.05 -0.69
C ASN A 168 -7.31 -6.78 0.13
N ARG A 169 -6.29 -7.62 -0.03
CA ARG A 169 -5.07 -7.55 0.75
C ARG A 169 -3.86 -7.87 -0.11
N ILE A 170 -2.68 -7.51 0.39
CA ILE A 170 -1.40 -7.95 -0.15
C ILE A 170 -0.38 -8.04 0.99
N HIS A 171 0.42 -9.10 1.00
CA HIS A 171 1.55 -9.18 1.92
C HIS A 171 2.62 -8.17 1.51
N VAL A 172 3.28 -7.52 2.46
CA VAL A 172 4.27 -6.47 2.16
C VAL A 172 5.40 -6.95 1.24
N ASP A 173 5.87 -8.20 1.43
CA ASP A 173 6.91 -8.78 0.56
C ASP A 173 6.42 -8.98 -0.89
N ASP A 174 5.14 -9.30 -1.09
CA ASP A 174 4.56 -9.42 -2.43
C ASP A 174 4.38 -8.04 -3.08
N LEU A 175 4.01 -7.04 -2.27
CA LEU A 175 3.96 -5.65 -2.72
C LEU A 175 5.35 -5.14 -3.13
N VAL A 176 6.41 -5.51 -2.41
CA VAL A 176 7.79 -5.19 -2.77
C VAL A 176 8.15 -5.83 -4.11
N ASN A 177 7.80 -7.10 -4.33
CA ASN A 177 8.02 -7.77 -5.60
C ASN A 177 7.30 -7.06 -6.76
N CYS A 178 6.04 -6.65 -6.57
CA CYS A 178 5.31 -5.83 -7.54
C CYS A 178 6.00 -4.49 -7.82
N ALA A 179 6.47 -3.81 -6.78
CA ALA A 179 7.14 -2.52 -6.90
C ALA A 179 8.46 -2.63 -7.66
N LEU A 180 9.26 -3.66 -7.38
CA LEU A 180 10.52 -3.91 -8.09
C LEU A 180 10.26 -4.31 -9.55
N ALA A 181 9.30 -5.20 -9.81
CA ALA A 181 8.93 -5.54 -11.20
C ALA A 181 8.40 -4.33 -11.98
N ALA A 182 7.69 -3.42 -11.32
CA ALA A 182 7.20 -2.18 -11.93
C ALA A 182 8.33 -1.23 -12.36
N THR A 183 9.55 -1.36 -11.81
CA THR A 183 10.72 -0.57 -12.23
C THR A 183 11.39 -1.09 -13.51
N ASP A 184 11.08 -2.32 -13.92
CA ASP A 184 11.67 -2.93 -15.12
C ASP A 184 11.06 -2.32 -16.40
N PRO A 185 11.86 -1.71 -17.28
CA PRO A 185 11.37 -1.13 -18.54
C PRO A 185 10.82 -2.17 -19.52
N ALA A 186 11.12 -3.47 -19.34
CA ALA A 186 10.50 -4.54 -20.11
C ALA A 186 9.01 -4.75 -19.75
N ARG A 187 8.55 -4.21 -18.61
CA ARG A 187 7.13 -4.18 -18.25
C ARG A 187 6.47 -2.95 -18.86
N PRO A 188 5.29 -3.07 -19.49
CA PRO A 188 4.56 -1.90 -19.96
C PRO A 188 4.24 -0.91 -18.84
N ALA A 189 4.34 0.39 -19.13
CA ALA A 189 3.77 1.44 -18.30
C ALA A 189 2.24 1.28 -18.21
N GLY A 190 1.61 1.76 -17.14
CA GLY A 190 0.16 1.69 -16.96
C GLY A 190 -0.29 1.42 -15.53
N VAL A 191 -1.58 1.12 -15.40
CA VAL A 191 -2.22 0.86 -14.11
C VAL A 191 -2.29 -0.66 -13.87
N TYR A 192 -1.97 -1.05 -12.63
CA TYR A 192 -2.02 -2.42 -12.15
C TYR A 192 -2.70 -2.51 -10.79
N ASN A 193 -3.72 -3.35 -10.69
CA ASN A 193 -4.20 -3.84 -9.41
C ASN A 193 -3.21 -4.85 -8.87
N VAL A 194 -2.88 -4.76 -7.58
CA VAL A 194 -1.99 -5.71 -6.92
C VAL A 194 -2.71 -6.32 -5.72
N GLY A 195 -2.44 -7.58 -5.41
CA GLY A 195 -3.13 -8.29 -4.33
C GLY A 195 -2.57 -9.69 -4.11
N ASP A 196 -3.02 -10.35 -3.04
CA ASP A 196 -2.78 -11.79 -2.83
C ASP A 196 -3.78 -12.69 -3.59
N GLY A 197 -4.91 -12.14 -4.02
CA GLY A 197 -5.99 -12.87 -4.71
C GLY A 197 -7.00 -13.51 -3.76
N ASP A 198 -6.83 -13.34 -2.45
CA ASP A 198 -7.74 -13.85 -1.42
C ASP A 198 -8.75 -12.78 -0.98
N HIS A 199 -9.99 -12.97 -1.44
CA HIS A 199 -11.09 -12.04 -1.17
C HIS A 199 -11.94 -12.38 0.06
N ARG A 200 -11.48 -13.26 0.96
CA ARG A 200 -12.14 -13.47 2.26
C ARG A 200 -12.27 -12.14 3.01
N SER A 201 -13.20 -12.03 3.94
CA SER A 201 -13.52 -10.75 4.57
C SER A 201 -12.42 -10.21 5.50
N SER A 202 -12.63 -8.99 6.01
CA SER A 202 -11.80 -8.44 7.09
C SER A 202 -12.03 -9.16 8.43
N SER A 203 -13.24 -9.65 8.68
CA SER A 203 -13.60 -10.43 9.86
C SER A 203 -12.92 -11.79 9.86
N TRP A 204 -12.97 -12.53 8.74
CA TRP A 204 -12.21 -13.75 8.56
C TRP A 204 -10.71 -13.54 8.82
N PHE A 205 -10.14 -12.46 8.29
CA PHE A 205 -8.72 -12.16 8.47
C PHE A 205 -8.39 -11.91 9.94
N ALA A 206 -9.18 -11.07 10.63
CA ALA A 206 -8.99 -10.76 12.05
C ALA A 206 -9.10 -12.01 12.94
N SER A 207 -10.12 -12.85 12.73
CA SER A 207 -10.30 -14.12 13.45
C SER A 207 -9.14 -15.10 13.19
N THR A 208 -8.63 -15.14 11.96
CA THR A 208 -7.49 -15.98 11.60
C THR A 208 -6.21 -15.50 12.27
N VAL A 209 -5.97 -14.18 12.31
CA VAL A 209 -4.84 -13.61 13.06
C VAL A 209 -4.96 -13.93 14.56
N ALA A 210 -6.13 -13.74 15.17
CA ALA A 210 -6.35 -14.05 16.59
C ALA A 210 -6.03 -15.52 16.90
N THR A 211 -6.59 -16.44 16.10
CA THR A 211 -6.36 -17.88 16.22
C THR A 211 -4.88 -18.23 16.11
N LEU A 212 -4.19 -17.73 15.08
CA LEU A 212 -2.77 -18.03 14.85
C LEU A 212 -1.82 -17.36 15.86
N ALA A 213 -2.24 -16.26 16.47
CA ALA A 213 -1.50 -15.57 17.52
C ALA A 213 -1.78 -16.13 18.93
N GLY A 214 -2.73 -17.07 19.08
CA GLY A 214 -3.14 -17.58 20.40
C GLY A 214 -3.92 -16.56 21.23
N LEU A 215 -4.63 -15.65 20.58
CA LEU A 215 -5.51 -14.65 21.21
C LEU A 215 -6.97 -15.11 21.14
N ASP A 216 -7.80 -14.57 22.04
CA ASP A 216 -9.25 -14.76 21.97
C ASP A 216 -9.80 -14.17 20.67
N ILE A 217 -10.76 -14.87 20.06
CA ILE A 217 -11.46 -14.37 18.88
C ILE A 217 -12.36 -13.22 19.35
N PRO A 218 -12.26 -12.00 18.77
CA PRO A 218 -13.07 -10.87 19.19
C PRO A 218 -14.57 -11.11 18.99
N GLU A 219 -15.38 -10.39 19.76
CA GLU A 219 -16.84 -10.38 19.59
C GLU A 219 -17.23 -9.95 18.17
N ALA A 220 -18.19 -10.67 17.59
CA ALA A 220 -18.74 -10.38 16.26
C ALA A 220 -20.05 -9.59 16.38
N ILE A 221 -20.01 -8.32 15.99
CA ILE A 221 -21.16 -7.39 16.04
C ILE A 221 -21.75 -7.16 14.65
N THR A 222 -23.01 -6.78 14.60
CA THR A 222 -23.71 -6.41 13.36
C THR A 222 -23.21 -5.08 12.79
N MET A 223 -23.50 -4.82 11.52
CA MET A 223 -23.25 -3.51 10.89
C MET A 223 -24.01 -2.37 11.60
N ALA A 224 -25.19 -2.65 12.16
CA ALA A 224 -25.98 -1.67 12.91
C ALA A 224 -25.25 -1.26 14.21
N GLU A 225 -24.84 -2.24 15.02
CA GLU A 225 -24.07 -2.00 16.25
C GLU A 225 -22.72 -1.32 15.95
N ALA A 226 -22.05 -1.72 14.86
CA ALA A 226 -20.81 -1.06 14.42
C ALA A 226 -21.04 0.41 14.04
N SER A 227 -22.16 0.74 13.40
CA SER A 227 -22.50 2.12 13.00
C SER A 227 -22.76 3.04 14.19
N GLU A 228 -23.19 2.49 15.32
CA GLU A 228 -23.40 3.22 16.57
C GLU A 228 -22.10 3.41 17.37
N THR A 229 -21.19 2.43 17.31
CA THR A 229 -20.02 2.35 18.19
C THR A 229 -18.69 2.73 17.53
N TRP A 230 -18.56 2.60 16.22
CA TRP A 230 -17.31 2.84 15.50
C TRP A 230 -17.26 4.24 14.90
N GLY A 231 -16.07 4.86 14.94
CA GLY A 231 -15.85 6.17 14.32
C GLY A 231 -16.01 6.13 12.79
N GLU A 232 -16.47 7.25 12.22
CA GLU A 232 -16.78 7.41 10.79
C GLU A 232 -15.61 7.00 9.86
N ARG A 233 -14.36 7.24 10.28
CA ARG A 233 -13.19 6.79 9.52
C ARG A 233 -13.17 5.27 9.33
N ARG A 234 -13.46 4.49 10.37
CA ARG A 234 -13.51 3.02 10.30
C ARG A 234 -14.69 2.57 9.45
N LEU A 235 -15.86 3.17 9.65
CA LEU A 235 -17.08 2.88 8.87
C LEU A 235 -16.88 3.15 7.38
N SER A 236 -16.15 4.21 7.00
CA SER A 236 -15.87 4.53 5.60
C SER A 236 -15.13 3.43 4.83
N PHE A 237 -14.37 2.56 5.50
CA PHE A 237 -13.72 1.41 4.87
C PHE A 237 -14.69 0.25 4.63
N LEU A 238 -15.75 0.15 5.42
CA LEU A 238 -16.71 -0.95 5.40
C LEU A 238 -17.85 -0.72 4.41
N ARG A 239 -18.16 0.55 4.14
CA ARG A 239 -19.18 0.96 3.17
C ARG A 239 -18.74 0.83 1.70
N GLU A 240 -17.47 0.50 1.45
CA GLU A 240 -16.96 0.29 0.09
C GLU A 240 -16.56 -1.17 -0.12
N SER A 241 -17.19 -1.85 -1.06
CA SER A 241 -16.96 -3.27 -1.35
C SER A 241 -16.57 -3.48 -2.81
N ARG A 242 -15.52 -4.28 -3.06
CA ARG A 242 -15.00 -4.63 -4.39
C ARG A 242 -14.14 -5.89 -4.34
N ARG A 243 -13.93 -6.55 -5.48
CA ARG A 243 -12.94 -7.63 -5.65
C ARG A 243 -11.97 -7.27 -6.76
N LEU A 244 -10.69 -7.10 -6.44
CA LEU A 244 -9.69 -6.76 -7.46
C LEU A 244 -9.48 -7.91 -8.44
N ASP A 245 -9.58 -7.61 -9.72
CA ASP A 245 -9.02 -8.44 -10.78
C ASP A 245 -7.50 -8.23 -10.82
N LEU A 246 -6.75 -9.32 -10.74
CA LEU A 246 -5.29 -9.33 -10.66
C LEU A 246 -4.64 -9.91 -11.92
N ARG A 247 -5.40 -10.13 -13.01
CA ARG A 247 -4.87 -10.70 -14.26
C ARG A 247 -3.66 -9.93 -14.79
N ARG A 248 -3.66 -8.60 -14.79
CA ARG A 248 -2.48 -7.84 -15.25
C ARG A 248 -1.26 -8.00 -14.34
N MET A 249 -1.46 -8.15 -13.02
CA MET A 249 -0.36 -8.46 -12.11
C MET A 249 0.30 -9.81 -12.47
N TYR A 250 -0.51 -10.84 -12.74
CA TYR A 250 -0.02 -12.17 -13.11
C TYR A 250 0.59 -12.19 -14.53
N ASP A 251 -0.12 -11.63 -15.51
CA ASP A 251 0.19 -11.83 -16.93
C ASP A 251 1.13 -10.78 -17.49
N VAL A 252 1.13 -9.57 -16.94
CA VAL A 252 1.89 -8.44 -17.47
C VAL A 252 3.06 -8.09 -16.56
N LEU A 253 2.83 -7.86 -15.26
CA LEU A 253 3.92 -7.67 -14.29
C LEU A 253 4.68 -8.98 -14.01
N ARG A 254 4.10 -10.13 -14.36
CA ARG A 254 4.67 -11.48 -14.12
C ARG A 254 4.98 -11.73 -12.65
N ILE A 255 4.10 -11.26 -11.77
CA ILE A 255 4.19 -11.52 -10.34
C ILE A 255 3.22 -12.61 -9.94
N CYS A 256 3.76 -13.69 -9.40
CA CYS A 256 3.01 -14.66 -8.61
C CYS A 256 3.26 -14.35 -7.12
N PRO A 257 2.22 -14.02 -6.33
CA PRO A 257 2.35 -13.80 -4.90
C PRO A 257 2.99 -15.01 -4.22
N ARG A 258 3.93 -14.75 -3.34
CA ARG A 258 4.49 -15.73 -2.42
C ARG A 258 3.45 -16.19 -1.40
N TYR A 259 2.50 -15.32 -1.06
CA TYR A 259 1.43 -15.62 -0.09
C TYR A 259 0.05 -15.48 -0.73
N PRO A 260 -0.34 -16.39 -1.67
CA PRO A 260 -1.66 -16.38 -2.29
C PRO A 260 -2.78 -16.83 -1.32
N ASP A 261 -2.41 -17.55 -0.24
CA ASP A 261 -3.26 -17.77 0.93
C ASP A 261 -2.78 -16.85 2.07
N ALA A 262 -3.64 -15.91 2.48
CA ALA A 262 -3.35 -14.99 3.57
C ALA A 262 -2.98 -15.71 4.88
N THR A 263 -3.45 -16.94 5.12
CA THR A 263 -3.09 -17.74 6.29
C THR A 263 -1.58 -17.97 6.40
N GLU A 264 -0.92 -18.28 5.29
CA GLU A 264 0.53 -18.50 5.25
C GLU A 264 1.30 -17.19 5.48
N GLY A 265 0.84 -16.11 4.86
CA GLY A 265 1.40 -14.78 5.07
C GLY A 265 1.26 -14.32 6.52
N ILE A 266 0.13 -14.59 7.19
CA ILE A 266 -0.07 -14.30 8.61
C ILE A 266 0.93 -15.09 9.46
N ARG A 267 1.09 -16.41 9.22
CA ARG A 267 2.07 -17.23 9.95
C ARG A 267 3.49 -16.71 9.77
N ALA A 268 3.88 -16.36 8.54
CA ALA A 268 5.19 -15.80 8.25
C ALA A 268 5.42 -14.47 8.99
N SER A 269 4.39 -13.62 9.01
CA SER A 269 4.40 -12.33 9.68
C SER A 269 4.56 -12.45 11.20
N LEU A 270 3.85 -13.39 11.83
CA LEU A 270 3.94 -13.65 13.27
C LEU A 270 5.35 -14.13 13.67
N ARG A 271 5.92 -15.07 12.90
CA ARG A 271 7.28 -15.58 13.15
C ARG A 271 8.35 -14.49 13.04
N ALA A 272 8.20 -13.58 12.08
CA ALA A 272 9.12 -12.47 11.92
C ALA A 272 9.04 -11.48 13.09
N GLY A 273 7.84 -11.14 13.56
CA GLY A 273 7.65 -10.24 14.71
C GLY A 273 8.23 -10.78 16.02
N GLN A 274 8.18 -12.10 16.24
CA GLN A 274 8.78 -12.75 17.41
C GLN A 274 10.32 -12.66 17.42
N ARG A 275 10.97 -12.66 16.25
CA ARG A 275 12.43 -12.54 16.13
C ARG A 275 12.93 -11.14 16.44
N THR A 276 12.17 -10.10 16.08
CA THR A 276 12.53 -8.72 16.41
C THR A 276 12.45 -8.49 17.92
N ALA A 277 11.40 -9.00 18.58
CA ALA A 277 11.22 -8.85 20.03
C ALA A 277 12.25 -9.61 20.90
N THR A 278 12.95 -10.60 20.35
CA THR A 278 13.98 -11.39 21.07
C THR A 278 15.40 -10.86 20.87
N VAL A 279 15.61 -9.96 19.92
CA VAL A 279 16.91 -9.28 19.72
C VAL A 279 16.99 -7.98 20.52
N ASP A 280 15.83 -7.40 20.87
CA ASP A 280 15.69 -6.18 21.67
C ASP A 280 15.44 -6.43 23.18
N ALA A 281 15.51 -7.68 23.64
CA ALA A 281 15.31 -8.10 25.04
C ALA A 281 16.57 -8.74 25.64
#